data_AF-A0A5K1GRM1-F1
#
_entry.id   AF-A0A5K1GRM1-F1
#
_cell.length_a   1.000
_cell.length_b   1.000
_cell.length_c   1.000
_cell.angle_alpha   90.00
_cell.angle_beta   90.00
_cell.angle_gamma   90.00
#
_symmetry.space_group_name_H-M   'P 1'
#
loop_
_entity.id
_entity.type
_entity.pdbx_description
1 polymer ?
#
loop_
_entity_poly.entity_id
_entity_poly.type
_entity_poly.pdbx_seq_one_letter_code
_entity_poly.pdbx_strand_id
1 'polypeptide(L)'
;DNIYGNDTTDPVKSMDAAFAPAVAAGIPWAAVLGNHDQESTLTREGLMNHIVTMKHTLSLVNPPSTMKHTLSHIDGFGNYNLEVLGADGSKLQSKSVLNLYFLDSGDYPTVPSM
;
A
#
# COMPACT_ATOMS: atom_id res chain seq x y z
N ASP A 1 8.17 0.65 -10.08
CA ASP A 1 8.99 -0.38 -9.42
C ASP A 1 10.04 0.30 -8.57
N ASN A 2 9.89 0.17 -7.25
CA ASN A 2 10.87 0.64 -6.28
C ASN A 2 11.88 -0.46 -5.93
N ILE A 3 11.54 -1.69 -6.28
CA ILE A 3 12.38 -2.89 -6.26
C ILE A 3 12.25 -3.54 -7.64
N TYR A 4 13.37 -3.96 -8.23
CA TYR A 4 13.40 -4.66 -9.51
C TYR A 4 14.56 -5.65 -9.55
N GLY A 5 14.26 -6.92 -9.77
CA GLY A 5 15.23 -7.99 -9.95
C GLY A 5 15.96 -8.47 -8.68
N ASN A 6 16.61 -9.63 -8.85
CA ASN A 6 17.28 -10.39 -7.78
C ASN A 6 18.50 -9.69 -7.15
N ASP A 7 18.93 -8.56 -7.69
CA ASP A 7 20.07 -7.78 -7.18
C ASP A 7 19.67 -6.82 -6.03
N THR A 8 18.39 -6.78 -5.67
CA THR A 8 17.93 -5.98 -4.52
C THR A 8 18.39 -6.63 -3.21
N THR A 9 19.49 -6.13 -2.68
CA THR A 9 20.12 -6.63 -1.43
C THR A 9 19.43 -6.14 -0.16
N ASP A 10 18.73 -5.00 -0.22
CA ASP A 10 18.03 -4.40 0.93
C ASP A 10 16.70 -3.74 0.50
N PRO A 11 15.61 -4.51 0.45
CA PRO A 11 14.31 -4.00 -0.01
C PRO A 11 13.70 -2.96 0.94
N VAL A 12 14.00 -3.03 2.23
CA VAL A 12 13.55 -2.04 3.23
C VAL A 12 14.18 -0.69 2.93
N LYS A 13 15.49 -0.65 2.73
CA LYS A 13 16.22 0.58 2.39
C LYS A 13 15.75 1.18 1.06
N SER A 14 15.40 0.35 0.08
CA SER A 14 14.80 0.82 -1.18
C SER A 14 13.47 1.54 -0.95
N MET A 15 12.57 0.96 -0.14
CA MET A 15 11.29 1.60 0.21
C MET A 15 11.49 2.88 1.02
N ASP A 16 12.42 2.87 1.98
CA ASP A 16 12.78 4.07 2.75
C ASP A 16 13.24 5.20 1.82
N ALA A 17 14.10 4.90 0.85
CA ALA A 17 14.56 5.88 -0.13
C ALA A 17 13.43 6.37 -1.05
N ALA A 18 12.56 5.47 -1.50
CA ALA A 18 11.44 5.81 -2.39
C ALA A 18 10.44 6.76 -1.73
N PHE A 19 10.12 6.55 -0.45
CA PHE A 19 9.14 7.38 0.27
C PHE A 19 9.77 8.53 1.07
N ALA A 20 11.11 8.59 1.20
CA ALA A 20 11.81 9.67 1.90
C ALA A 20 11.37 11.09 1.49
N PRO A 21 11.13 11.41 0.21
CA PRO A 21 10.66 12.74 -0.18
C PRO A 21 9.30 13.10 0.42
N ALA A 22 8.34 12.16 0.43
CA ALA A 22 7.01 12.38 0.99
C ALA A 22 7.07 12.52 2.52
N VAL A 23 7.88 11.67 3.16
CA VAL A 23 8.14 11.74 4.60
C VAL A 23 8.77 13.09 4.99
N ALA A 24 9.80 13.53 4.26
CA ALA A 24 10.49 14.79 4.51
C ALA A 24 9.59 16.02 4.27
N ALA A 25 8.68 15.93 3.31
CA ALA A 25 7.69 16.98 3.05
C ALA A 25 6.59 17.07 4.13
N GLY A 26 6.47 16.08 5.02
CA GLY A 26 5.46 16.06 6.08
C GLY A 26 4.03 15.90 5.55
N ILE A 27 3.86 15.40 4.34
CA ILE A 27 2.55 15.22 3.70
C ILE A 27 2.02 13.81 3.95
N PRO A 28 0.70 13.63 4.14
CA PRO A 28 0.10 12.31 4.13
C PRO A 28 0.29 11.64 2.77
N TRP A 29 0.60 10.35 2.77
CA TRP A 29 0.79 9.57 1.55
C TRP A 29 0.26 8.15 1.72
N ALA A 30 -0.10 7.49 0.63
CA ALA A 30 -0.55 6.11 0.62
C ALA A 30 0.13 5.38 -0.54
N ALA A 31 0.31 4.07 -0.38
CA ALA A 31 0.93 3.22 -1.38
C ALA A 31 0.20 1.86 -1.49
N VAL A 32 0.34 1.27 -2.66
CA VAL A 32 0.05 -0.12 -2.97
C VAL A 32 1.24 -0.69 -3.74
N LEU A 33 1.48 -1.99 -3.61
CA LEU A 33 2.63 -2.65 -4.19
C LEU A 33 2.40 -2.93 -5.67
N GLY A 34 3.39 -2.63 -6.51
CA GLY A 34 3.49 -3.15 -7.87
C GLY A 34 3.85 -4.64 -7.89
N ASN A 35 3.83 -5.26 -9.07
CA ASN A 35 4.20 -6.67 -9.25
C ASN A 35 5.70 -6.90 -8.98
N HIS A 36 6.57 -5.98 -9.40
CA HIS A 36 8.01 -6.09 -9.20
C HIS A 36 8.47 -5.76 -7.78
N ASP A 37 7.63 -5.09 -6.98
CA ASP A 37 8.06 -4.63 -5.66
C ASP A 37 8.41 -5.79 -4.71
N GLN A 38 8.00 -7.03 -5.00
CA GLN A 38 8.35 -8.23 -4.23
C GLN A 38 9.57 -9.01 -4.76
N GLU A 39 10.23 -8.57 -5.81
CA GLU A 39 11.42 -9.23 -6.39
C GLU A 39 12.66 -8.99 -5.51
N SER A 40 12.61 -9.49 -4.27
CA SER A 40 13.65 -9.28 -3.27
C SER A 40 13.66 -10.37 -2.20
N THR A 41 14.46 -10.17 -1.15
CA THR A 41 14.53 -11.04 0.02
C THR A 41 13.35 -10.90 0.99
N LEU A 42 12.48 -9.90 0.82
CA LEU A 42 11.32 -9.67 1.69
C LEU A 42 10.03 -10.11 1.00
N THR A 43 9.12 -10.73 1.74
CA THR A 43 7.80 -11.10 1.22
C THR A 43 6.96 -9.86 0.93
N ARG A 44 5.98 -9.99 0.03
CA ARG A 44 4.98 -8.95 -0.25
C ARG A 44 4.27 -8.46 1.02
N GLU A 45 3.91 -9.38 1.91
CA GLU A 45 3.37 -9.06 3.24
C GLU A 45 4.36 -8.25 4.08
N GLY A 46 5.62 -8.69 4.12
CA GLY A 46 6.69 -8.02 4.86
C GLY A 46 6.91 -6.58 4.39
N LEU A 47 6.88 -6.35 3.08
CA LEU A 47 6.99 -5.00 2.50
C LEU A 47 5.81 -4.12 2.89
N MET A 48 4.58 -4.63 2.77
CA MET A 48 3.42 -3.86 3.16
C MET A 48 3.44 -3.56 4.66
N ASN A 49 3.82 -4.53 5.49
CA ASN A 49 4.01 -4.36 6.93
C ASN A 49 5.07 -3.31 7.27
N HIS A 50 6.14 -3.19 6.46
CA HIS A 50 7.12 -2.11 6.61
C HIS A 50 6.49 -0.74 6.27
N ILE A 51 5.88 -0.63 5.10
CA ILE A 51 5.28 0.62 4.58
C ILE A 51 4.30 1.23 5.58
N VAL A 52 3.42 0.43 6.20
CA VAL A 52 2.41 0.94 7.14
C VAL A 52 3.01 1.48 8.45
N THR A 53 4.29 1.22 8.73
CA THR A 53 4.98 1.77 9.91
C THR A 53 5.66 3.12 9.63
N MET A 54 5.74 3.53 8.37
CA MET A 54 6.46 4.73 7.96
C MET A 54 5.69 6.01 8.34
N LYS A 55 6.43 7.09 8.60
CA LYS A 55 5.82 8.36 9.01
C LYS A 55 4.88 8.92 7.94
N HIS A 56 3.75 9.45 8.39
CA HIS A 56 2.71 10.08 7.56
C HIS A 56 2.05 9.14 6.54
N THR A 57 2.29 7.83 6.61
CA THR A 57 1.59 6.86 5.78
C THR A 57 0.13 6.76 6.21
N LEU A 58 -0.76 6.67 5.23
CA LEU A 58 -2.17 6.31 5.35
C LEU A 58 -2.44 4.90 4.84
N SER A 59 -1.38 4.18 4.48
CA SER A 59 -1.47 2.83 3.95
C SER A 59 -1.93 1.84 5.01
N LEU A 60 -2.68 0.82 4.59
CA LEU A 60 -3.12 -0.28 5.44
C LEU A 60 -2.66 -1.61 4.83
N VAL A 61 -2.35 -2.59 5.70
CA VAL A 61 -1.95 -3.94 5.24
C VAL A 61 -3.09 -4.61 4.50
N ASN A 62 -4.31 -4.42 4.97
CA ASN A 62 -5.58 -4.87 4.40
C ASN A 62 -6.69 -4.21 5.24
N PRO A 63 -7.99 -4.41 4.93
CA PRO A 63 -9.05 -3.76 5.69
C PRO A 63 -9.02 -4.21 7.17
N PRO A 64 -9.48 -3.35 8.11
CA PRO A 64 -9.47 -3.66 9.54
C PRO A 64 -10.12 -5.01 9.86
N SER A 65 -9.62 -5.68 10.91
CA SER A 65 -10.10 -6.99 11.34
C SER A 65 -11.58 -7.03 11.71
N THR A 66 -12.18 -5.89 12.06
CA THR A 66 -13.63 -5.75 12.26
C THR A 66 -14.44 -6.01 10.98
N MET A 67 -13.81 -5.92 9.80
CA MET A 67 -14.37 -6.31 8.50
C MET A 67 -13.84 -7.66 7.99
N LYS A 68 -12.92 -8.34 8.69
CA LYS A 68 -12.38 -9.65 8.28
C LYS A 68 -13.41 -10.77 8.30
N HIS A 69 -14.44 -10.69 9.16
CA HIS A 69 -15.48 -11.72 9.22
C HIS A 69 -16.41 -11.72 7.99
N THR A 70 -16.52 -10.59 7.28
CA THR A 70 -17.26 -10.45 6.02
C THR A 70 -16.37 -10.57 4.79
N LEU A 71 -15.06 -10.46 4.94
CA LEU A 71 -14.05 -10.57 3.89
C LEU A 71 -13.29 -11.89 4.08
N SER A 72 -13.93 -13.01 3.72
CA SER A 72 -13.24 -14.30 3.63
C SER A 72 -12.12 -14.20 2.60
N HIS A 73 -10.87 -14.47 3.02
CA HIS A 73 -9.66 -14.56 2.18
C HIS A 73 -9.54 -13.47 1.11
N ILE A 74 -8.97 -12.32 1.49
CA ILE A 74 -8.48 -11.32 0.53
C ILE A 74 -7.07 -11.75 0.11
N ASP A 75 -6.88 -11.98 -1.18
CA ASP A 75 -5.56 -12.19 -1.76
C ASP A 75 -4.76 -10.88 -1.78
N GLY A 76 -3.44 -10.99 -1.56
CA GLY A 76 -2.55 -9.84 -1.55
C GLY A 76 -2.62 -8.96 -0.29
N PHE A 77 -1.86 -7.86 -0.33
CA PHE A 77 -1.66 -6.90 0.76
C PHE A 77 -1.69 -5.46 0.21
N GLY A 78 -2.26 -4.54 0.98
CA GLY A 78 -2.50 -3.17 0.55
C GLY A 78 -3.90 -2.96 -0.02
N ASN A 79 -4.84 -3.88 0.21
CA ASN A 79 -6.22 -3.74 -0.23
C ASN A 79 -7.02 -2.90 0.77
N TYR A 80 -7.41 -1.66 0.43
CA TYR A 80 -8.23 -0.82 1.30
C TYR A 80 -8.91 0.32 0.54
N ASN A 81 -10.01 0.82 1.09
CA ASN A 81 -10.60 2.08 0.69
C ASN A 81 -10.02 3.20 1.56
N LEU A 82 -9.45 4.23 0.94
CA LEU A 82 -9.04 5.46 1.60
C LEU A 82 -10.01 6.58 1.22
N GLU A 83 -10.75 7.06 2.21
CA GLU A 83 -11.66 8.19 2.06
C GLU A 83 -10.92 9.51 2.22
N VAL A 84 -10.98 10.34 1.18
CA VAL A 84 -10.61 11.75 1.28
C VAL A 84 -11.87 12.50 1.70
N LEU A 85 -11.84 13.05 2.91
CA LEU A 85 -12.93 13.85 3.44
C LEU A 85 -12.87 15.29 2.92
N GLY A 86 -14.01 15.98 2.95
CA GLY A 86 -14.04 17.41 2.63
C GLY A 86 -13.13 18.22 3.56
N ALA A 87 -12.72 19.41 3.10
CA ALA A 87 -11.84 20.28 3.87
C ALA A 87 -12.42 20.60 5.26
N ASP A 88 -11.54 20.73 6.25
CA ASP A 88 -11.92 21.05 7.62
C ASP A 88 -12.69 22.38 7.70
N GLY A 89 -13.73 22.44 8.54
CA GLY A 89 -14.65 23.58 8.64
C GLY A 89 -15.64 23.74 7.47
N SER A 90 -15.58 22.91 6.43
CA SER A 90 -16.55 22.95 5.33
C SER A 90 -17.83 22.18 5.66
N LYS A 91 -18.91 22.44 4.91
CA LYS A 91 -20.15 21.62 4.96
C LYS A 91 -19.92 20.14 4.62
N LEU A 92 -18.77 19.81 4.04
CA LEU A 92 -18.38 18.47 3.61
C LEU A 92 -17.31 17.85 4.51
N GLN A 93 -16.90 18.48 5.63
CA GLN A 93 -15.75 18.04 6.45
C GLN A 93 -15.84 16.57 6.91
N SER A 94 -17.05 16.04 7.07
CA SER A 94 -17.31 14.65 7.50
C SER A 94 -17.96 13.83 6.39
N LYS A 95 -17.82 14.26 5.13
CA LYS A 95 -18.32 13.56 3.95
C LYS A 95 -17.14 13.18 3.09
N SER A 96 -17.13 11.92 2.65
CA SER A 96 -16.20 11.47 1.61
C SER A 96 -16.48 12.25 0.33
N VAL A 97 -15.45 12.95 -0.16
CA VAL A 97 -15.49 13.70 -1.43
C VAL A 97 -14.75 12.95 -2.53
N LEU A 98 -13.88 12.01 -2.17
CA LEU A 98 -13.19 11.09 -3.07
C LEU A 98 -12.87 9.78 -2.32
N ASN A 99 -13.08 8.65 -2.99
CA ASN A 99 -12.68 7.34 -2.51
C ASN A 99 -11.52 6.83 -3.37
N LEU A 100 -10.41 6.47 -2.74
CA LEU A 100 -9.28 5.83 -3.39
C LEU A 100 -9.30 4.35 -3.03
N TYR A 101 -9.58 3.50 -4.01
CA TYR A 101 -9.52 2.05 -3.84
C TYR A 101 -8.13 1.55 -4.21
N PHE A 102 -7.38 1.14 -3.20
CA PHE A 102 -6.11 0.46 -3.36
C PHE A 102 -6.38 -1.03 -3.44
N LEU A 103 -5.91 -1.66 -4.52
CA LEU A 103 -6.14 -3.06 -4.81
C LEU A 103 -4.82 -3.70 -5.22
N ASP A 104 -4.48 -4.79 -4.56
CA ASP A 104 -3.36 -5.64 -4.88
C ASP A 104 -3.83 -6.81 -5.73
N SER A 105 -3.49 -6.78 -7.02
CA SER A 105 -3.80 -7.84 -7.96
C SER A 105 -2.91 -9.08 -7.82
N GLY A 106 -1.92 -9.05 -6.93
CA GLY A 106 -0.91 -10.08 -6.79
C GLY A 106 0.19 -9.96 -7.86
N ASP A 107 0.88 -11.08 -8.07
CA ASP A 107 2.03 -11.21 -8.97
C ASP A 107 1.62 -11.49 -10.43
N TYR A 108 2.57 -11.95 -11.24
CA TYR A 108 2.33 -12.53 -12.55
C TYR A 108 1.23 -13.60 -12.56
N PRO A 109 0.46 -13.71 -13.66
CA PRO A 109 -0.54 -14.74 -13.82
C PRO A 109 0.08 -16.14 -13.67
N THR A 110 -0.60 -17.00 -12.91
CA THR A 110 -0.24 -18.43 -12.81
C THR A 110 -0.71 -19.25 -14.00
N VAL A 111 -1.51 -18.63 -14.90
CA VAL A 111 -1.98 -19.24 -16.15
C VAL A 111 -0.89 -19.05 -17.21
N PRO A 112 -0.39 -20.13 -17.85
CA PRO A 112 0.59 -20.02 -18.92
C PRO A 112 0.08 -19.13 -20.06
N SER A 113 0.96 -18.31 -20.64
CA SER A 113 0.67 -17.61 -21.88
C SER A 113 0.38 -18.64 -22.98
N MET A 114 -0.74 -18.49 -23.68
CA MET A 114 -1.09 -19.31 -24.85
C MET A 114 -0.07 -19.14 -25.98
#